data_AF-A0A9W6TJV2-F1
#
_entry.id   AF-A0A9W6TJV2-F1
#
_cell.length_a   1.000
_cell.length_b   1.000
_cell.length_c   1.000
_cell.angle_alpha   90.00
_cell.angle_beta   90.00
_cell.angle_gamma   90.00
#
_symmetry.space_group_name_H-M   'P 1'
#
loop_
_entity.id
_entity.type
_entity.pdbx_description
1 polymer ?
#
loop_
_entity_poly.entity_id
_entity_poly.type
_entity_poly.pdbx_seq_one_letter_code
_entity_poly.pdbx_strand_id
1 'polypeptide(L)'
;MNDEDELDDLEAKVREAGWGDRNGQPTTGSDDEEKQNDRDKKAGGSRQRRVRTQVMLTIEQKNDICSTELEAAQKELEETKRSSERLIDTLRAVLEETDIHIAELKKDAYEFKRDIVVGAENFRTGKTIAEKMIRYMEEKLRQKDAIVEKLRLKNATIKSQAQKIDAQLRHKEEMGDALHYIDFHQLQIENKQYVAKIEERNEELLRLKQTTGSTVQVLNNLKKRLHELLEESAWLQGEIRTRTELNEKIVEEIALVEEKNQKDMRRLQSLQIQQSAEPSKDMPQILDYVGQKAKMYELQQEVKNYERKVEIAERAVKLSRAKEAKRLQAEG
;
A
#
# COMPACT_ATOMS: atom_id res chain seq x y z
N MET A 1 -57.21 58.46 -25.17
CA MET A 1 -56.74 57.89 -23.89
C MET A 1 -55.87 58.99 -23.36
N ASN A 2 -56.44 59.73 -22.42
CA ASN A 2 -56.24 61.17 -22.29
C ASN A 2 -55.00 61.46 -21.44
N ASP A 3 -54.32 62.57 -21.72
CA ASP A 3 -53.14 63.03 -20.95
C ASP A 3 -53.45 63.26 -19.45
N GLU A 4 -54.74 63.36 -19.08
CA GLU A 4 -55.21 63.38 -17.69
C GLU A 4 -55.05 62.02 -16.98
N ASP A 5 -55.17 60.92 -17.71
CA ASP A 5 -55.05 59.57 -17.15
C ASP A 5 -53.58 59.23 -16.78
N GLU A 6 -52.60 59.84 -17.47
CA GLU A 6 -51.16 59.66 -17.18
C GLU A 6 -50.68 60.50 -16.00
N LEU A 7 -51.28 61.68 -15.78
CA LEU A 7 -50.98 62.54 -14.63
C LEU A 7 -51.51 61.94 -13.31
N ASP A 8 -52.71 61.35 -13.34
CA ASP A 8 -53.27 60.64 -12.19
C ASP A 8 -52.46 59.39 -11.81
N ASP A 9 -51.88 58.69 -12.81
CA ASP A 9 -51.01 57.53 -12.57
C ASP A 9 -49.63 57.94 -11.99
N LEU A 10 -49.14 59.14 -12.33
CA LEU A 10 -47.96 59.76 -11.73
C LEU A 10 -48.23 60.24 -10.30
N GLU A 11 -49.37 60.88 -10.02
CA GLU A 11 -49.75 61.27 -8.65
C GLU A 11 -49.97 60.05 -7.75
N ALA A 12 -50.56 58.96 -8.28
CA ALA A 12 -50.72 57.70 -7.55
C ALA A 12 -49.36 57.08 -7.16
N LYS A 13 -48.38 57.10 -8.07
CA LYS A 13 -47.01 56.60 -7.81
C LYS A 13 -46.24 57.44 -6.79
N VAL A 14 -46.43 58.76 -6.78
CA VAL A 14 -45.83 59.66 -5.78
C VAL A 14 -46.44 59.42 -4.39
N ARG A 15 -47.73 59.09 -4.32
CA ARG A 15 -48.43 58.80 -3.06
C ARG A 15 -48.08 57.42 -2.50
N GLU A 16 -47.88 56.44 -3.38
CA GLU A 16 -47.38 55.09 -3.03
C GLU A 16 -45.92 55.12 -2.53
N ALA A 17 -45.13 56.10 -2.97
CA ALA A 17 -43.76 56.34 -2.50
C ALA A 17 -43.66 56.95 -1.07
N GLY A 18 -44.78 57.25 -0.41
CA GLY A 18 -44.82 57.49 1.04
C GLY A 18 -44.24 58.84 1.53
N TRP A 19 -44.09 59.85 0.68
CA TRP A 19 -43.57 61.18 1.06
C TRP A 19 -44.68 62.19 1.35
N GLY A 20 -45.66 61.81 2.16
CA GLY A 20 -46.87 62.61 2.35
C GLY A 20 -47.45 62.64 3.76
N ASP A 21 -46.73 62.22 4.79
CA ASP A 21 -46.98 62.63 6.19
C ASP A 21 -45.97 61.94 7.11
N ARG A 22 -45.09 62.69 7.77
CA ARG A 22 -44.38 62.24 8.99
C ARG A 22 -43.68 63.43 9.63
N ASN A 23 -44.51 64.24 10.27
CA ASN A 23 -44.06 65.16 11.31
C ASN A 23 -43.67 64.31 12.55
N GLY A 24 -42.49 64.59 13.12
CA GLY A 24 -41.88 63.77 14.16
C GLY A 24 -42.62 63.80 15.50
N GLN A 25 -42.79 62.62 16.10
CA GLN A 25 -43.11 62.45 17.52
C GLN A 25 -42.39 61.22 18.08
N PRO A 26 -41.70 61.33 19.23
CA PRO A 26 -41.00 60.20 19.84
C PRO A 26 -41.98 59.38 20.70
N THR A 27 -41.96 58.06 20.51
CA THR A 27 -42.76 57.10 21.29
C THR A 27 -42.03 56.72 22.58
N THR A 28 -42.60 57.08 23.71
CA THR A 28 -42.24 56.59 25.05
C THR A 28 -43.28 55.59 25.54
N GLY A 29 -42.85 54.52 26.20
CA GLY A 29 -43.68 53.84 27.21
C GLY A 29 -43.87 52.33 27.00
N SER A 30 -43.12 51.54 27.76
CA SER A 30 -43.34 50.12 28.03
C SER A 30 -44.39 49.99 29.13
N ASP A 31 -45.50 49.30 28.83
CA ASP A 31 -46.50 48.89 29.80
C ASP A 31 -46.13 47.51 30.36
N ASP A 32 -45.90 47.43 31.68
CA ASP A 32 -45.97 46.17 32.44
C ASP A 32 -46.69 46.46 33.75
N GLU A 33 -47.91 45.94 33.86
CA GLU A 33 -48.77 45.95 35.04
C GLU A 33 -48.35 44.87 36.03
N GLU A 34 -48.08 45.23 37.29
CA GLU A 34 -48.23 44.29 38.41
C GLU A 34 -48.90 44.94 39.63
N LYS A 35 -50.09 44.40 39.93
CA LYS A 35 -50.66 44.00 41.25
C LYS A 35 -50.89 45.06 42.34
N GLN A 36 -52.08 45.03 42.95
CA GLN A 36 -52.18 44.57 44.36
C GLN A 36 -53.61 44.38 44.88
N ASN A 37 -53.77 43.31 45.67
CA ASN A 37 -54.91 43.05 46.53
C ASN A 37 -54.46 43.11 48.01
N ASP A 38 -55.36 43.63 48.83
CA ASP A 38 -55.57 43.46 50.29
C ASP A 38 -54.60 44.00 51.39
N ARG A 39 -55.20 44.93 52.15
CA ARG A 39 -55.45 45.00 53.62
C ARG A 39 -54.35 45.22 54.68
N ASP A 40 -54.70 46.26 55.46
CA ASP A 40 -54.62 46.46 56.91
C ASP A 40 -53.31 46.83 57.65
N LYS A 41 -53.31 48.10 58.08
CA LYS A 41 -53.05 48.66 59.43
C LYS A 41 -51.80 48.28 60.24
N LYS A 42 -51.13 49.39 60.60
CA LYS A 42 -50.54 49.81 61.89
C LYS A 42 -49.07 49.46 62.18
N ALA A 43 -48.32 50.57 62.24
CA ALA A 43 -47.38 51.00 63.28
C ALA A 43 -46.04 50.27 63.44
N GLY A 44 -44.96 51.07 63.39
CA GLY A 44 -43.70 50.77 64.08
C GLY A 44 -42.46 50.78 63.21
N GLY A 45 -41.76 51.92 63.19
CA GLY A 45 -40.30 52.06 63.13
C GLY A 45 -39.48 51.23 62.14
N SER A 46 -38.95 51.88 61.10
CA SER A 46 -37.50 52.04 60.88
C SER A 46 -37.26 52.72 59.54
N ARG A 47 -36.40 53.73 59.55
CA ARG A 47 -36.10 54.62 58.43
C ARG A 47 -35.04 53.94 57.57
N GLN A 48 -35.40 53.41 56.40
CA GLN A 48 -34.41 52.97 55.41
C GLN A 48 -34.79 53.52 54.03
N ARG A 49 -34.05 54.54 53.62
CA ARG A 49 -34.16 55.25 52.35
C ARG A 49 -33.83 54.25 51.22
N ARG A 50 -34.86 53.71 50.57
CA ARG A 50 -34.71 52.82 49.40
C ARG A 50 -34.16 53.66 48.24
N VAL A 51 -32.85 53.61 48.04
CA VAL A 51 -32.22 54.15 46.82
C VAL A 51 -32.72 53.28 45.67
N ARG A 52 -33.41 53.89 44.71
CA ARG A 52 -33.83 53.24 43.47
C ARG A 52 -32.55 52.91 42.69
N THR A 53 -32.05 51.69 42.79
CA THR A 53 -30.92 51.21 42.01
C THR A 53 -31.32 51.29 40.54
N GLN A 54 -30.70 52.19 39.80
CA GLN A 54 -30.85 52.24 38.35
C GLN A 54 -30.30 50.92 37.80
N VAL A 55 -31.16 50.10 37.22
CA VAL A 55 -30.75 48.94 36.43
C VAL A 55 -30.08 49.49 35.18
N MET A 56 -28.76 49.38 35.14
CA MET A 56 -27.95 49.81 33.99
C MET A 56 -27.76 48.60 33.08
N LEU A 57 -28.00 48.79 31.78
CA LEU A 57 -27.73 47.77 30.77
C LEU A 57 -26.28 47.31 30.85
N THR A 58 -26.07 46.00 30.72
CA THR A 58 -24.72 45.43 30.66
C THR A 58 -24.03 45.88 29.38
N ILE A 59 -22.69 45.80 29.36
CA ILE A 59 -21.90 46.19 28.17
C ILE A 59 -22.28 45.32 26.96
N GLU A 60 -22.57 44.03 27.20
CA GLU A 60 -23.06 43.09 26.17
C GLU A 60 -24.40 43.54 25.61
N GLN A 61 -25.40 43.82 26.47
CA GLN A 61 -26.70 44.32 26.02
C GLN A 61 -26.60 45.64 25.24
N LYS A 62 -25.68 46.53 25.63
CA LYS A 62 -25.42 47.78 24.90
C LYS A 62 -24.78 47.52 23.53
N ASN A 63 -23.85 46.57 23.44
CA ASN A 63 -23.23 46.18 22.18
C ASN A 63 -24.23 45.50 21.24
N ASP A 64 -25.12 44.66 21.78
CA ASP A 64 -26.18 44.02 21.01
C ASP A 64 -27.12 45.07 20.43
N ILE A 65 -27.62 46.01 21.27
CA ILE A 65 -28.46 47.12 20.81
C ILE A 65 -27.73 47.99 19.77
N CYS A 66 -26.46 48.33 20.00
CA CYS A 66 -25.68 49.08 19.01
C CYS A 66 -25.53 48.33 17.70
N SER A 67 -25.33 47.01 17.75
CA SER A 67 -25.17 46.18 16.55
C SER A 67 -26.50 46.06 15.78
N THR A 68 -27.61 45.85 16.49
CA THR A 68 -28.93 45.79 15.85
C THR A 68 -29.34 47.13 15.23
N GLU A 69 -29.07 48.24 15.91
CA GLU A 69 -29.33 49.59 15.37
C GLU A 69 -28.40 49.90 14.19
N LEU A 70 -27.14 49.46 14.23
CA LEU A 70 -26.22 49.58 13.11
C LEU A 70 -26.70 48.79 11.89
N GLU A 71 -27.13 47.55 12.08
CA GLU A 71 -27.70 46.71 11.02
C GLU A 71 -28.99 47.33 10.45
N ALA A 72 -29.87 47.83 11.31
CA ALA A 72 -31.10 48.50 10.89
C ALA A 72 -30.80 49.76 10.06
N ALA A 73 -29.88 50.62 10.54
CA ALA A 73 -29.46 51.82 9.82
C ALA A 73 -28.76 51.50 8.49
N GLN A 74 -27.95 50.44 8.45
CA GLN A 74 -27.32 49.97 7.21
C GLN A 74 -28.36 49.49 6.20
N LYS A 75 -29.37 48.73 6.65
CA LYS A 75 -30.46 48.26 5.80
C LYS A 75 -31.27 49.43 5.25
N GLU A 76 -31.64 50.39 6.08
CA GLU A 76 -32.37 51.60 5.65
C GLU A 76 -31.56 52.42 4.65
N LEU A 77 -30.25 52.56 4.87
CA LEU A 77 -29.34 53.23 3.94
C LEU A 77 -29.29 52.52 2.59
N GLU A 78 -29.20 51.18 2.58
CA GLU A 78 -29.20 50.41 1.33
C GLU A 78 -30.53 50.51 0.58
N GLU A 79 -31.65 50.43 1.29
CA GLU A 79 -32.98 50.58 0.69
C GLU A 79 -33.15 51.97 0.06
N THR A 80 -32.75 53.02 0.80
CA THR A 80 -32.77 54.40 0.32
C THR A 80 -31.85 54.60 -0.88
N LYS A 81 -30.67 53.96 -0.88
CA LYS A 81 -29.75 54.02 -2.01
C LYS A 81 -30.34 53.35 -3.24
N ARG A 82 -30.92 52.15 -3.10
CA ARG A 82 -31.56 51.42 -4.21
C ARG A 82 -32.77 52.18 -4.77
N SER A 83 -33.60 52.79 -3.92
CA SER A 83 -34.74 53.58 -4.39
C SER A 83 -34.28 54.85 -5.11
N SER A 84 -33.26 55.52 -4.59
CA SER A 84 -32.65 56.70 -5.22
C SER A 84 -32.04 56.38 -6.59
N GLU A 85 -31.30 55.27 -6.71
CA GLU A 85 -30.71 54.82 -7.98
C GLU A 85 -31.79 54.53 -9.03
N ARG A 86 -32.85 53.79 -8.66
CA ARG A 86 -33.99 53.53 -9.56
C ARG A 86 -34.68 54.81 -10.01
N LEU A 87 -34.85 55.77 -9.11
CA LEU A 87 -35.45 57.06 -9.43
C LEU A 87 -34.57 57.85 -10.39
N ILE A 88 -33.26 57.89 -10.16
CA ILE A 88 -32.29 58.55 -11.05
C ILE A 88 -32.38 57.95 -12.45
N ASP A 89 -32.40 56.61 -12.57
CA ASP A 89 -32.48 55.95 -13.87
C ASP A 89 -33.81 56.24 -14.58
N THR A 90 -34.92 56.27 -13.84
CA THR A 90 -36.24 56.64 -14.38
C THR A 90 -36.25 58.08 -14.88
N LEU A 91 -35.73 59.02 -14.09
CA LEU A 91 -35.66 60.43 -14.47
C LEU A 91 -34.75 60.64 -15.68
N ARG A 92 -33.63 59.91 -15.78
CA ARG A 92 -32.76 59.92 -16.96
C ARG A 92 -33.50 59.42 -18.20
N ALA A 93 -34.22 58.30 -18.10
CA ALA A 93 -35.00 57.77 -19.22
C ALA A 93 -36.06 58.77 -19.70
N VAL A 94 -36.77 59.42 -18.78
CA VAL A 94 -37.77 60.45 -19.10
C VAL A 94 -37.13 61.68 -19.74
N LEU A 95 -35.98 62.15 -19.25
CA LEU A 95 -35.26 63.26 -19.86
C LEU A 95 -34.81 62.93 -21.30
N GLU A 96 -34.25 61.74 -21.51
CA GLU A 96 -33.85 61.30 -22.85
C GLU A 96 -35.05 61.16 -23.80
N GLU A 97 -36.16 60.59 -23.33
CA GLU A 97 -37.40 60.46 -24.09
C GLU A 97 -37.98 61.83 -24.47
N THR A 98 -38.05 62.75 -23.51
CA THR A 98 -38.57 64.11 -23.76
C THR A 98 -37.68 64.90 -24.72
N ASP A 99 -36.36 64.77 -24.64
CA ASP A 99 -35.43 65.39 -25.60
C ASP A 99 -35.66 64.85 -27.02
N ILE A 100 -35.84 63.53 -27.17
CA ILE A 100 -36.18 62.89 -28.45
C ILE A 100 -37.51 63.43 -28.97
N HIS A 101 -38.55 63.47 -28.15
CA HIS A 101 -39.87 63.97 -28.54
C HIS A 101 -39.86 65.44 -28.94
N ILE A 102 -39.13 66.29 -28.22
CA ILE A 102 -38.98 67.70 -28.58
C ILE A 102 -38.30 67.83 -29.95
N ALA A 103 -37.25 67.04 -30.21
CA ALA A 103 -36.57 67.05 -31.50
C ALA A 103 -37.48 66.59 -32.65
N GLU A 104 -38.25 65.51 -32.44
CA GLU A 104 -39.22 64.99 -33.38
C GLU A 104 -40.34 66.00 -33.68
N LEU A 105 -40.93 66.61 -32.66
CA LEU A 105 -41.98 67.62 -32.80
C LEU A 105 -41.48 68.85 -33.56
N LYS A 106 -40.26 69.32 -33.26
CA LYS A 106 -39.64 70.44 -34.00
C LYS A 106 -39.46 70.09 -35.48
N LYS A 107 -39.00 68.88 -35.78
CA LYS A 107 -38.83 68.40 -37.14
C LYS A 107 -40.19 68.29 -37.86
N ASP A 108 -41.19 67.68 -37.23
CA ASP A 108 -42.53 67.53 -37.79
C ASP A 108 -43.20 68.89 -38.04
N ALA A 109 -43.05 69.85 -37.12
CA ALA A 109 -43.55 71.21 -37.28
C ALA A 109 -42.87 71.94 -38.46
N TYR A 110 -41.55 71.77 -38.63
CA TYR A 110 -40.81 72.35 -39.74
C TYR A 110 -41.23 71.73 -41.08
N GLU A 111 -41.33 70.41 -41.15
CA GLU A 111 -41.78 69.68 -42.35
C GLU A 111 -43.21 70.07 -42.72
N PHE A 112 -44.12 70.16 -41.74
CA PHE A 112 -45.49 70.61 -41.97
C PHE A 112 -45.54 72.04 -42.51
N LYS A 113 -44.77 72.97 -41.92
CA LYS A 113 -44.72 74.35 -42.40
C LYS A 113 -44.18 74.41 -43.84
N ARG A 114 -43.10 73.68 -44.13
CA ARG A 114 -42.48 73.64 -45.46
C ARG A 114 -43.42 73.05 -46.51
N ASP A 115 -44.01 71.89 -46.23
CA ASP A 115 -44.69 71.08 -47.23
C ASP A 115 -46.17 71.45 -47.38
N ILE A 116 -46.81 71.93 -46.31
CA ILE A 116 -48.24 72.28 -46.29
C ILE A 116 -48.48 73.77 -46.27
N VAL A 117 -47.95 74.47 -45.26
CA VAL A 117 -48.24 75.91 -45.09
C VAL A 117 -47.69 76.71 -46.27
N VAL A 118 -46.47 76.41 -46.71
CA VAL A 118 -45.83 77.10 -47.85
C VAL A 118 -45.94 76.29 -49.15
N GLY A 119 -45.65 74.98 -49.10
CA GLY A 119 -45.56 74.13 -50.30
C GLY A 119 -46.90 73.72 -50.93
N ALA A 120 -48.01 73.80 -50.18
CA ALA A 120 -49.33 73.41 -50.65
C ALA A 120 -50.30 74.57 -50.83
N GLU A 121 -49.85 75.82 -50.71
CA GLU A 121 -50.68 77.00 -50.95
C GLU A 121 -50.93 77.19 -52.46
N ASN A 122 -52.18 77.49 -52.82
CA ASN A 122 -52.51 77.87 -54.18
C ASN A 122 -52.17 79.35 -54.40
N PHE A 123 -51.19 79.63 -55.25
CA PHE A 123 -50.70 80.98 -55.56
C PHE A 123 -51.79 82.01 -55.92
N ARG A 124 -52.95 81.57 -56.43
CA ARG A 124 -54.02 82.48 -56.83
C ARG A 124 -55.07 82.72 -55.75
N THR A 125 -55.27 81.78 -54.82
CA THR A 125 -56.33 81.85 -53.80
C THR A 125 -55.82 81.94 -52.38
N GLY A 126 -54.52 81.70 -52.16
CA GLY A 126 -53.89 81.63 -50.84
C GLY A 126 -54.40 80.48 -49.97
N LYS A 127 -55.20 79.57 -50.52
CA LYS A 127 -55.78 78.44 -49.80
C LYS A 127 -54.94 77.19 -50.02
N THR A 128 -54.80 76.37 -48.98
CA THR A 128 -54.11 75.08 -49.04
C THR A 128 -54.86 74.12 -49.98
N ILE A 129 -54.12 73.45 -50.86
CA ILE A 129 -54.65 72.44 -51.77
C ILE A 129 -54.94 71.15 -50.98
N ALA A 130 -56.22 70.79 -50.90
CA ALA A 130 -56.68 69.64 -50.10
C ALA A 130 -55.97 68.32 -50.47
N GLU A 131 -55.74 68.05 -51.76
CA GLU A 131 -55.07 66.82 -52.20
C GLU A 131 -53.64 66.70 -51.65
N LYS A 132 -52.90 67.81 -51.57
CA LYS A 132 -51.53 67.82 -51.00
C LYS A 132 -51.57 67.56 -49.49
N MET A 133 -52.56 68.08 -48.79
CA MET A 133 -52.76 67.82 -47.36
C MET A 133 -53.08 66.35 -47.11
N ILE A 134 -53.99 65.76 -47.89
CA ILE A 134 -54.33 64.33 -47.79
C ILE A 134 -53.08 63.47 -48.02
N ARG A 135 -52.32 63.74 -49.09
CA ARG A 135 -51.10 63.00 -49.41
C ARG A 135 -50.04 63.08 -48.31
N TYR A 136 -49.88 64.25 -47.69
CA TYR A 136 -48.96 64.42 -46.56
C TYR A 136 -49.40 63.62 -45.34
N MET A 137 -50.69 63.62 -45.02
CA MET A 137 -51.23 62.82 -43.91
C MET A 137 -51.08 61.31 -44.18
N GLU A 138 -51.35 60.85 -45.40
CA GLU A 138 -51.15 59.45 -45.80
C GLU A 138 -49.68 59.03 -45.67
N GLU A 139 -48.74 59.87 -46.09
CA GLU A 139 -47.31 59.59 -45.97
C GLU A 139 -46.85 59.58 -44.51
N LYS A 140 -47.35 60.51 -43.67
CA LYS A 140 -47.07 60.51 -42.23
C LYS A 140 -47.63 59.27 -41.53
N LEU A 141 -48.84 58.84 -41.88
CA LEU A 141 -49.42 57.60 -41.37
C LEU A 141 -48.57 56.38 -41.77
N ARG A 142 -48.16 56.28 -43.03
CA ARG A 142 -47.27 55.20 -43.51
C ARG A 142 -45.94 55.18 -42.76
N GLN A 143 -45.34 56.34 -42.50
CA GLN A 143 -44.08 56.43 -41.72
C GLN A 143 -44.28 55.96 -40.28
N LYS A 144 -45.39 56.34 -39.63
CA LYS A 144 -45.74 55.87 -38.28
C LYS A 144 -45.95 54.36 -38.27
N ASP A 145 -46.67 53.80 -39.25
CA ASP A 145 -46.86 52.34 -39.38
C ASP A 145 -45.53 51.59 -39.50
N ALA A 146 -44.60 52.11 -40.30
CA ALA A 146 -43.27 51.51 -40.43
C ALA A 146 -42.47 51.54 -39.11
N ILE A 147 -42.61 52.60 -38.32
CA ILE A 147 -41.98 52.69 -36.99
C ILE A 147 -42.64 51.72 -36.02
N VAL A 148 -43.97 51.61 -36.02
CA VAL A 148 -44.72 50.66 -35.18
C VAL A 148 -44.26 49.23 -35.47
N GLU A 149 -44.18 48.83 -36.73
CA GLU A 149 -43.73 47.48 -37.08
C GLU A 149 -42.27 47.23 -36.68
N LYS A 150 -41.39 48.21 -36.87
CA LYS A 150 -40.00 48.14 -36.40
C LYS A 150 -39.89 47.99 -34.89
N LEU A 151 -40.67 48.75 -34.12
CA LEU A 151 -40.70 48.68 -32.66
C LEU A 151 -41.28 47.35 -32.18
N ARG A 152 -42.33 46.84 -32.84
CA ARG A 152 -42.92 45.53 -32.56
C ARG A 152 -41.91 44.40 -32.71
N LEU A 153 -41.15 44.38 -33.81
CA LEU A 153 -40.10 43.36 -34.05
C LEU A 153 -38.97 43.45 -33.02
N LYS A 154 -38.54 44.68 -32.67
CA LYS A 154 -37.56 44.89 -31.61
C LYS A 154 -38.05 44.40 -30.25
N ASN A 155 -39.29 44.72 -29.89
CA ASN A 155 -39.89 44.29 -28.63
C ASN A 155 -39.97 42.76 -28.54
N ALA A 156 -40.41 42.09 -29.62
CA ALA A 156 -40.41 40.63 -29.69
C ALA A 156 -39.01 40.02 -29.52
N THR A 157 -37.99 40.63 -30.14
CA THR A 157 -36.59 40.19 -30.03
C THR A 157 -36.07 40.33 -28.60
N ILE A 158 -36.25 41.50 -27.98
CA ILE A 158 -35.82 41.78 -26.61
C ILE A 158 -36.53 40.86 -25.63
N LYS A 159 -37.83 40.63 -25.82
CA LYS A 159 -38.61 39.70 -24.99
C LYS A 159 -38.08 38.27 -25.07
N SER A 160 -37.74 37.78 -26.26
CA SER A 160 -37.12 36.46 -26.43
C SER A 160 -35.74 36.37 -25.78
N GLN A 161 -34.92 37.42 -25.88
CA GLN A 161 -33.62 37.50 -25.21
C GLN A 161 -33.78 37.49 -23.68
N ALA A 162 -34.70 38.28 -23.15
CA ALA A 162 -35.01 38.31 -21.71
C ALA A 162 -35.45 36.93 -21.21
N GLN A 163 -36.35 36.24 -21.92
CA GLN A 163 -36.76 34.87 -21.59
C GLN A 163 -35.58 33.89 -21.61
N LYS A 164 -34.66 34.01 -22.57
CA LYS A 164 -33.47 33.15 -22.63
C LYS A 164 -32.54 33.40 -21.45
N ILE A 165 -32.33 34.66 -21.07
CA ILE A 165 -31.50 35.01 -19.92
C ILE A 165 -32.17 34.52 -18.62
N ASP A 166 -33.48 34.69 -18.47
CA ASP A 166 -34.24 34.19 -17.31
C ASP A 166 -34.12 32.67 -17.18
N ALA A 167 -34.27 31.93 -18.29
CA ALA A 167 -34.07 30.48 -18.31
C ALA A 167 -32.63 30.07 -17.97
N GLN A 168 -31.63 30.82 -18.43
CA GLN A 168 -30.23 30.58 -18.06
C GLN A 168 -29.96 30.86 -16.59
N LEU A 169 -30.60 31.88 -16.00
CA LEU A 169 -30.52 32.18 -14.57
C LEU A 169 -31.13 31.04 -13.76
N ARG A 170 -32.35 30.61 -14.09
CA ARG A 170 -32.99 29.47 -13.42
C ARG A 170 -32.15 28.20 -13.49
N HIS A 171 -31.62 27.86 -14.66
CA HIS A 171 -30.73 26.70 -14.78
C HIS A 171 -29.45 26.85 -13.95
N LYS A 172 -28.90 28.06 -13.83
CA LYS A 172 -27.74 28.32 -12.97
C LYS A 172 -28.10 28.28 -11.48
N GLU A 173 -29.28 28.74 -11.10
CA GLU A 173 -29.81 28.64 -9.74
C GLU A 173 -30.03 27.17 -9.36
N GLU A 174 -30.64 26.36 -10.24
CA GLU A 174 -30.80 24.92 -10.07
C GLU A 174 -29.45 24.17 -10.05
N MET A 175 -28.46 24.59 -10.85
CA MET A 175 -27.09 24.07 -10.74
C MET A 175 -26.35 24.56 -9.48
N GLY A 176 -26.71 25.72 -8.95
CA GLY A 176 -26.22 26.22 -7.67
C GLY A 176 -26.78 25.43 -6.49
N ASP A 177 -28.04 25.00 -6.60
CA ASP A 177 -28.69 24.05 -5.69
C ASP A 177 -28.19 22.60 -5.90
N ALA A 178 -27.55 22.30 -7.03
CA ALA A 178 -26.94 21.00 -7.31
C ALA A 178 -25.61 20.74 -6.59
N LEU A 179 -25.09 21.68 -5.80
CA LEU A 179 -24.10 21.35 -4.77
C LEU A 179 -24.86 20.93 -3.50
N HIS A 180 -25.59 19.83 -3.58
CA HIS A 180 -26.27 19.31 -2.40
C HIS A 180 -25.21 18.93 -1.37
N TYR A 181 -25.36 19.42 -0.15
CA TYR A 181 -24.59 18.98 1.00
C TYR A 181 -24.52 17.45 1.09
N ILE A 182 -25.58 16.77 0.65
CA ILE A 182 -25.68 15.31 0.53
C ILE A 182 -24.63 14.74 -0.44
N ASP A 183 -24.40 15.36 -1.60
CA ASP A 183 -23.41 14.90 -2.58
C ASP A 183 -21.99 15.06 -2.05
N PHE A 184 -21.71 16.15 -1.32
CA PHE A 184 -20.43 16.33 -0.66
C PHE A 184 -20.18 15.29 0.43
N HIS A 185 -21.21 14.99 1.24
CA HIS A 185 -21.14 13.93 2.24
C HIS A 185 -21.00 12.54 1.61
N GLN A 186 -21.70 12.28 0.51
CA GLN A 186 -21.58 11.03 -0.26
C GLN A 186 -20.14 10.85 -0.76
N LEU A 187 -19.56 11.88 -1.37
CA LEU A 187 -18.17 11.85 -1.83
C LEU A 187 -17.19 11.65 -0.67
N GLN A 188 -17.46 12.27 0.48
CA GLN A 188 -16.64 12.10 1.68
C GLN A 188 -16.74 10.67 2.25
N ILE A 189 -17.92 10.05 2.23
CA ILE A 189 -18.14 8.67 2.63
C ILE A 189 -17.40 7.73 1.67
N GLU A 190 -17.55 7.92 0.36
CA GLU A 190 -16.87 7.11 -0.64
C GLU A 190 -15.35 7.21 -0.52
N ASN A 191 -14.83 8.43 -0.35
CA ASN A 191 -13.39 8.63 -0.14
C ASN A 191 -12.90 7.86 1.10
N LYS A 192 -13.60 7.98 2.24
CA LYS A 192 -13.26 7.22 3.45
C LYS A 192 -13.31 5.70 3.22
N GLN A 193 -14.29 5.21 2.47
CA GLN A 193 -14.39 3.79 2.13
C GLN A 193 -13.23 3.34 1.23
N TYR A 194 -12.84 4.15 0.23
CA TYR A 194 -11.70 3.84 -0.64
C TYR A 194 -10.39 3.85 0.14
N VAL A 195 -10.18 4.81 1.03
CA VAL A 195 -8.98 4.86 1.90
C VAL A 195 -8.90 3.61 2.78
N ALA A 196 -9.99 3.23 3.45
CA ALA A 196 -10.02 2.01 4.27
C ALA A 196 -9.73 0.75 3.44
N LYS A 197 -10.24 0.68 2.21
CA LYS A 197 -9.98 -0.44 1.30
C LYS A 197 -8.53 -0.47 0.81
N ILE A 198 -7.92 0.68 0.59
CA ILE A 198 -6.49 0.79 0.25
C ILE A 198 -5.63 0.35 1.43
N GLU A 199 -5.96 0.77 2.65
CA GLU A 199 -5.26 0.34 3.87
C GLU A 199 -5.34 -1.17 4.06
N GLU A 200 -6.52 -1.77 3.92
CA GLU A 200 -6.72 -3.23 3.99
C GLU A 200 -5.85 -3.98 2.97
N ARG A 201 -5.83 -3.53 1.70
CA ARG A 201 -5.00 -4.14 0.65
C ARG A 201 -3.51 -3.95 0.92
N ASN A 202 -3.10 -2.81 1.48
CA ASN A 202 -1.71 -2.54 1.85
C ASN A 202 -1.25 -3.45 3.00
N GLU A 203 -2.09 -3.69 4.00
CA GLU A 203 -1.80 -4.65 5.08
C GLU A 203 -1.67 -6.08 4.54
N GLU A 204 -2.57 -6.49 3.65
CA GLU A 204 -2.53 -7.79 2.99
C GLU A 204 -1.24 -7.95 2.16
N LEU A 205 -0.87 -6.93 1.39
CA LEU A 205 0.36 -6.89 0.62
C LEU A 205 1.59 -6.98 1.52
N LEU A 206 1.59 -6.28 2.66
CA LEU A 206 2.68 -6.33 3.63
C LEU A 206 2.84 -7.73 4.23
N ARG A 207 1.73 -8.39 4.61
CA ARG A 207 1.76 -9.78 5.08
C ARG A 207 2.31 -10.73 4.02
N LEU A 208 1.86 -10.62 2.78
CA LEU A 208 2.36 -11.43 1.67
C LEU A 208 3.87 -11.23 1.43
N LYS A 209 4.35 -9.99 1.51
CA LYS A 209 5.79 -9.68 1.40
C LYS A 209 6.60 -10.32 2.52
N GLN A 210 6.13 -10.23 3.77
CA GLN A 210 6.80 -10.86 4.92
C GLN A 210 6.86 -12.38 4.77
N THR A 211 5.74 -13.02 4.42
CA THR A 211 5.69 -14.47 4.19
C THR A 211 6.62 -14.88 3.05
N THR A 212 6.59 -14.17 1.92
CA THR A 212 7.48 -14.43 0.78
C THR A 212 8.95 -14.30 1.18
N GLY A 213 9.31 -13.26 1.93
CA GLY A 213 10.67 -13.07 2.44
C GLY A 213 11.12 -14.23 3.33
N SER A 214 10.26 -14.67 4.26
CA SER A 214 10.53 -15.84 5.12
C SER A 214 10.70 -17.13 4.31
N THR A 215 9.80 -17.39 3.35
CA THR A 215 9.89 -18.56 2.46
C THR A 215 11.18 -18.55 1.64
N VAL A 216 11.59 -17.41 1.10
CA VAL A 216 12.87 -17.27 0.37
C VAL A 216 14.06 -17.54 1.28
N GLN A 217 14.03 -17.07 2.53
CA GLN A 217 15.09 -17.33 3.49
C GLN A 217 15.20 -18.82 3.82
N VAL A 218 14.08 -19.50 4.08
CA VAL A 218 14.04 -20.95 4.30
C VAL A 218 14.56 -21.70 3.07
N LEU A 219 14.12 -21.30 1.86
CA LEU A 219 14.57 -21.90 0.62
C LEU A 219 16.09 -21.77 0.42
N ASN A 220 16.65 -20.59 0.70
CA ASN A 220 18.09 -20.37 0.61
C ASN A 220 18.87 -21.20 1.63
N ASN A 221 18.36 -21.35 2.85
CA ASN A 221 18.97 -22.22 3.85
C ASN A 221 18.96 -23.68 3.40
N LEU A 222 17.85 -24.17 2.86
CA LEU A 222 17.74 -25.53 2.33
C LEU A 222 18.66 -25.75 1.12
N LYS A 223 18.77 -24.77 0.21
CA LYS A 223 19.71 -24.82 -0.92
C LYS A 223 21.16 -24.92 -0.44
N LYS A 224 21.54 -24.11 0.56
CA LYS A 224 22.88 -24.15 1.15
C LYS A 224 23.16 -25.52 1.76
N ARG A 225 22.22 -26.05 2.56
CA ARG A 225 22.36 -27.37 3.17
C ARG A 225 22.47 -28.49 2.14
N LEU A 226 21.69 -28.42 1.07
CA LEU A 226 21.78 -29.37 -0.04
C LEU A 226 23.16 -29.30 -0.71
N HIS A 227 23.70 -28.11 -0.93
CA HIS A 227 25.03 -27.94 -1.52
C HIS A 227 26.14 -28.55 -0.64
N GLU A 228 26.11 -28.28 0.66
CA GLU A 228 27.03 -28.90 1.63
C GLU A 228 26.98 -30.43 1.58
N LEU A 229 25.77 -31.02 1.53
CA LEU A 229 25.60 -32.48 1.43
C LEU A 229 26.10 -33.04 0.09
N LEU A 230 25.94 -32.29 -1.01
CA LEU A 230 26.46 -32.69 -2.32
C LEU A 230 27.99 -32.67 -2.34
N GLU A 231 28.62 -31.65 -1.73
CA GLU A 231 30.07 -31.58 -1.59
C GLU A 231 30.61 -32.72 -0.71
N GLU A 232 29.97 -33.00 0.42
CA GLU A 232 30.30 -34.13 1.29
C GLU A 232 30.15 -35.47 0.56
N SER A 233 29.07 -35.65 -0.21
CA SER A 233 28.85 -36.85 -1.02
C SER A 233 29.92 -37.02 -2.09
N ALA A 234 30.30 -35.95 -2.79
CA ALA A 234 31.36 -35.99 -3.79
C ALA A 234 32.73 -36.32 -3.15
N TRP A 235 33.01 -35.75 -1.97
CA TRP A 235 34.22 -36.06 -1.21
C TRP A 235 34.26 -37.53 -0.77
N LEU A 236 33.17 -38.04 -0.20
CA LEU A 236 33.04 -39.45 0.20
C LEU A 236 33.19 -40.40 -1.00
N GLN A 237 32.62 -40.06 -2.15
CA GLN A 237 32.83 -40.84 -3.38
C GLN A 237 34.30 -40.86 -3.81
N GLY A 238 35.01 -39.75 -3.68
CA GLY A 238 36.45 -39.67 -3.89
C GLY A 238 37.22 -40.59 -2.93
N GLU A 239 36.90 -40.55 -1.64
CA GLU A 239 37.53 -41.38 -0.61
C GLU A 239 37.25 -42.88 -0.81
N ILE A 240 36.04 -43.23 -1.27
CA ILE A 240 35.71 -44.62 -1.63
C ILE A 240 36.57 -45.07 -2.83
N ARG A 241 36.74 -44.22 -3.85
CA ARG A 241 37.61 -44.54 -4.99
C ARG A 241 39.06 -44.75 -4.59
N THR A 242 39.64 -43.84 -3.80
CA THR A 242 41.03 -43.98 -3.36
C THR A 242 41.24 -45.23 -2.51
N ARG A 243 40.30 -45.56 -1.61
CA ARG A 243 40.37 -46.78 -0.79
C ARG A 243 40.19 -48.06 -1.60
N THR A 244 39.32 -48.04 -2.61
CA THR A 244 39.14 -49.20 -3.50
C THR A 244 40.39 -49.45 -4.33
N GLU A 245 41.01 -48.43 -4.92
CA GLU A 245 42.30 -48.53 -5.62
C GLU A 245 43.43 -49.03 -4.71
N LEU A 246 43.47 -48.58 -3.44
CA LEU A 246 44.46 -49.06 -2.47
C LEU A 246 44.22 -50.55 -2.13
N ASN A 247 42.97 -50.95 -1.91
CA ASN A 247 42.63 -52.34 -1.65
C ASN A 247 43.00 -53.25 -2.84
N GLU A 248 42.77 -52.80 -4.08
CA GLU A 248 43.18 -53.54 -5.27
C GLU A 248 44.69 -53.80 -5.28
N LYS A 249 45.51 -52.77 -5.00
CA LYS A 249 46.98 -52.91 -4.88
C LYS A 249 47.40 -53.88 -3.78
N ILE A 250 46.75 -53.81 -2.62
CA ILE A 250 47.05 -54.72 -1.50
C ILE A 250 46.69 -56.16 -1.88
N VAL A 251 45.55 -56.40 -2.55
CA VAL A 251 45.15 -57.73 -3.03
C VAL A 251 46.16 -58.26 -4.05
N GLU A 252 46.62 -57.44 -4.99
CA GLU A 252 47.68 -57.79 -5.93
C GLU A 252 48.99 -58.15 -5.21
N GLU A 253 49.40 -57.36 -4.22
CA GLU A 253 50.61 -57.62 -3.42
C GLU A 253 50.50 -58.92 -2.62
N ILE A 254 49.34 -59.18 -1.99
CA ILE A 254 49.06 -60.44 -1.28
C ILE A 254 49.18 -61.61 -2.25
N ALA A 255 48.59 -61.53 -3.44
CA ALA A 255 48.66 -62.59 -4.45
C ALA A 255 50.12 -62.88 -4.89
N LEU A 256 50.94 -61.84 -5.08
CA LEU A 256 52.36 -61.99 -5.40
C LEU A 256 53.16 -62.64 -4.26
N VAL A 257 52.89 -62.24 -3.01
CA VAL A 257 53.54 -62.83 -1.82
C VAL A 257 53.11 -64.29 -1.64
N GLU A 258 51.83 -64.61 -1.86
CA GLU A 258 51.34 -65.99 -1.84
C GLU A 258 52.00 -66.85 -2.91
N GLU A 259 52.15 -66.35 -4.15
CA GLU A 259 52.86 -67.07 -5.21
C GLU A 259 54.33 -67.32 -4.83
N LYS A 260 55.00 -66.32 -4.25
CA LYS A 260 56.38 -66.45 -3.76
C LYS A 260 56.47 -67.46 -2.63
N ASN A 261 55.59 -67.40 -1.63
CA ASN A 261 55.52 -68.36 -0.53
C ASN A 261 55.27 -69.78 -1.05
N GLN A 262 54.42 -69.97 -2.06
CA GLN A 262 54.21 -71.27 -2.69
C GLN A 262 55.48 -71.77 -3.40
N LYS A 263 56.21 -70.91 -4.12
CA LYS A 263 57.50 -71.27 -4.74
C LYS A 263 58.53 -71.67 -3.69
N ASP A 264 58.65 -70.90 -2.62
CA ASP A 264 59.57 -71.19 -1.51
C ASP A 264 59.19 -72.48 -0.77
N MET A 265 57.90 -72.74 -0.58
CA MET A 265 57.40 -73.99 0.01
C MET A 265 57.71 -75.21 -0.87
N ARG A 266 57.50 -75.11 -2.19
CA ARG A 266 57.90 -76.16 -3.14
C ARG A 266 59.42 -76.40 -3.10
N ARG A 267 60.21 -75.33 -2.99
CA ARG A 267 61.68 -75.42 -2.85
C ARG A 267 62.08 -76.11 -1.54
N LEU A 268 61.49 -75.71 -0.42
CA LEU A 268 61.71 -76.38 0.88
C LEU A 268 61.35 -77.86 0.82
N GLN A 269 60.19 -78.20 0.23
CA GLN A 269 59.77 -79.59 0.06
C GLN A 269 60.76 -80.38 -0.81
N SER A 270 61.26 -79.78 -1.91
CA SER A 270 62.27 -80.43 -2.76
C SER A 270 63.60 -80.66 -2.03
N LEU A 271 64.06 -79.69 -1.22
CA LEU A 271 65.26 -79.82 -0.39
C LEU A 271 65.09 -80.87 0.71
N GLN A 272 63.90 -80.96 1.30
CA GLN A 272 63.58 -81.97 2.31
C GLN A 272 63.57 -83.37 1.68
N ILE A 273 63.02 -83.54 0.48
CA ILE A 273 63.09 -84.79 -0.29
C ILE A 273 64.55 -85.13 -0.61
N GLN A 274 65.37 -84.15 -1.01
CA GLN A 274 66.79 -84.35 -1.25
C GLN A 274 67.55 -84.79 0.03
N GLN A 275 67.31 -84.14 1.18
CA GLN A 275 67.91 -84.51 2.47
C GLN A 275 67.48 -85.88 2.98
N SER A 276 66.26 -86.32 2.64
CA SER A 276 65.75 -87.66 2.99
C SER A 276 66.17 -88.74 1.98
N ALA A 277 66.57 -88.35 0.77
CA ALA A 277 67.12 -89.23 -0.26
C ALA A 277 68.66 -89.36 -0.16
N GLU A 278 69.35 -88.44 0.50
CA GLU A 278 70.74 -88.65 0.92
C GLU A 278 70.75 -89.66 2.06
N PRO A 279 71.34 -90.86 1.90
CA PRO A 279 71.60 -91.73 3.05
C PRO A 279 72.52 -90.96 3.98
N SER A 280 72.04 -90.66 5.19
CA SER A 280 72.85 -90.00 6.21
C SER A 280 74.11 -90.84 6.41
N LYS A 281 75.26 -90.21 6.18
CA LYS A 281 76.58 -90.81 6.27
C LYS A 281 76.89 -91.42 7.65
N ASP A 282 76.03 -91.15 8.63
CA ASP A 282 76.14 -91.52 10.04
C ASP A 282 75.14 -92.60 10.50
N MET A 283 74.37 -93.24 9.60
CA MET A 283 73.46 -94.33 9.99
C MET A 283 74.08 -95.72 9.70
N PRO A 284 74.42 -96.51 10.73
CA PRO A 284 75.02 -97.84 10.54
C PRO A 284 74.10 -98.77 9.76
N GLN A 285 74.62 -99.38 8.68
CA GLN A 285 73.86 -100.26 7.80
C GLN A 285 73.58 -101.59 8.51
N ILE A 286 72.44 -102.23 8.22
CA ILE A 286 72.04 -103.53 8.83
C ILE A 286 73.15 -104.60 8.66
N LEU A 287 73.90 -104.56 7.56
CA LEU A 287 75.03 -105.45 7.29
C LEU A 287 76.18 -105.27 8.29
N ASP A 288 76.45 -104.04 8.75
CA ASP A 288 77.48 -103.78 9.75
C ASP A 288 77.10 -104.35 11.12
N TYR A 289 75.81 -104.27 11.48
CA TYR A 289 75.29 -104.90 12.70
C TYR A 289 75.41 -106.43 12.65
N VAL A 290 75.10 -107.04 11.50
CA VAL A 290 75.26 -108.49 11.30
C VAL A 290 76.74 -108.89 11.38
N GLY A 291 77.65 -108.11 10.78
CA GLY A 291 79.09 -108.33 10.86
C GLY A 291 79.62 -108.22 12.29
N GLN A 292 79.19 -107.22 13.06
CA GLN A 292 79.55 -107.08 14.47
C GLN A 292 79.03 -108.25 15.32
N LYS A 293 77.81 -108.73 15.03
CA LYS A 293 77.22 -109.85 15.76
C LYS A 293 77.93 -111.18 15.46
N ALA A 294 78.35 -111.42 14.23
CA ALA A 294 79.17 -112.58 13.87
C ALA A 294 80.52 -112.57 14.61
N LYS A 295 81.19 -111.41 14.65
CA LYS A 295 82.46 -111.23 15.37
C LYS A 295 82.31 -111.47 16.88
N MET A 296 81.19 -111.07 17.47
CA MET A 296 80.89 -111.34 18.88
C MET A 296 80.73 -112.85 19.17
N TYR A 297 80.11 -113.62 18.28
CA TYR A 297 80.02 -115.08 18.41
C TYR A 297 81.37 -115.79 18.26
N GLU A 298 82.21 -115.37 17.31
CA GLU A 298 83.57 -115.92 17.15
C GLU A 298 84.43 -115.72 18.41
N LEU A 299 84.43 -114.50 18.95
CA LEU A 299 85.16 -114.17 20.18
C LEU A 299 84.63 -114.97 21.38
N GLN A 300 83.32 -115.19 21.49
CA GLN A 300 82.76 -116.07 22.53
C GLN A 300 83.23 -117.53 22.39
N GLN A 301 83.37 -118.01 21.16
CA GLN A 301 83.88 -119.35 20.89
C GLN A 301 85.36 -119.47 21.28
N GLU A 302 86.18 -118.45 21.01
CA GLU A 302 87.57 -118.38 21.43
C GLU A 302 87.72 -118.37 22.95
N VAL A 303 86.91 -117.56 23.66
CA VAL A 303 86.91 -117.51 25.12
C VAL A 303 86.64 -118.90 25.70
N LYS A 304 85.60 -119.61 25.22
CA LYS A 304 85.32 -120.99 25.66
C LYS A 304 86.46 -121.96 25.38
N ASN A 305 87.16 -121.80 24.26
CA ASN A 305 88.33 -122.63 23.93
C ASN A 305 89.50 -122.35 24.89
N TYR A 306 89.74 -121.10 25.26
CA TYR A 306 90.77 -120.75 26.23
C TYR A 306 90.41 -121.21 27.65
N GLU A 307 89.15 -121.07 28.08
CA GLU A 307 88.66 -121.62 29.35
C GLU A 307 88.92 -123.14 29.44
N ARG A 308 88.62 -123.88 28.36
CA ARG A 308 88.85 -125.32 28.30
C ARG A 308 90.35 -125.68 28.32
N LYS A 309 91.22 -124.85 27.73
CA LYS A 309 92.69 -125.02 27.81
C LYS A 309 93.23 -124.75 29.21
N VAL A 310 92.70 -123.74 29.91
CA VAL A 310 93.06 -123.43 31.30
C VAL A 310 92.65 -124.58 32.22
N GLU A 311 91.45 -125.15 32.04
CA GLU A 311 90.98 -126.28 32.84
C GLU A 311 91.87 -127.54 32.70
N ILE A 312 92.38 -127.81 31.50
CA ILE A 312 93.32 -128.92 31.23
C ILE A 312 94.68 -128.65 31.90
N ALA A 313 95.19 -127.42 31.83
CA ALA A 313 96.43 -127.03 32.49
C ALA A 313 96.32 -127.13 34.02
N GLU A 314 95.20 -126.70 34.61
CA GLU A 314 94.95 -126.81 36.05
C GLU A 314 94.84 -128.27 36.53
N ARG A 315 94.21 -129.16 35.76
CA ARG A 315 94.17 -130.60 36.07
C ARG A 315 95.55 -131.25 35.99
N ALA A 316 96.39 -130.85 35.03
CA ALA A 316 97.77 -131.33 34.92
C ALA A 316 98.64 -130.89 36.11
N VAL A 317 98.49 -129.64 36.58
CA VAL A 317 99.19 -129.12 37.77
C VAL A 317 98.74 -129.82 39.06
N LYS A 318 97.44 -130.13 39.20
CA LYS A 318 96.92 -130.91 40.35
C LYS A 318 97.48 -132.34 40.39
N LEU A 319 97.64 -133.00 39.24
CA LEU A 319 98.21 -134.35 39.14
C LEU A 319 99.71 -134.37 39.43
N SER A 320 100.46 -133.34 39.01
CA SER A 320 101.88 -133.16 39.35
C SER A 320 102.07 -132.96 40.86
N ARG A 321 101.27 -132.08 41.47
CA ARG A 321 101.30 -131.82 42.93
C ARG A 321 100.92 -133.05 43.76
N ALA A 322 99.99 -133.89 43.29
CA ALA A 322 99.64 -135.14 43.96
C ALA A 322 100.73 -136.23 43.85
N LYS A 323 101.51 -136.25 42.76
CA LYS A 323 102.66 -137.16 42.60
C LYS A 323 103.87 -136.72 43.42
N GLU A 324 104.12 -135.42 43.58
CA GLU A 324 105.18 -134.90 44.47
C GLU A 324 104.85 -135.12 45.96
N ALA A 325 103.59 -134.95 46.38
CA ALA A 325 103.17 -135.19 47.77
C ALA A 325 103.31 -136.67 48.20
N LYS A 326 103.16 -137.64 47.29
CA LYS A 326 103.41 -139.07 47.57
C LYS A 326 104.89 -139.46 47.59
N ARG A 327 105.78 -138.62 47.03
CA ARG A 327 107.22 -138.89 46.97
C ARG A 327 107.96 -138.34 48.20
N LEU A 328 107.42 -137.29 48.82
CA LEU A 328 107.93 -136.66 50.05
C LEU A 328 107.52 -137.36 51.37
N GLN A 329 106.66 -138.40 51.33
CA GLN A 329 106.33 -139.23 52.51
C GLN A 329 107.08 -140.58 52.56
N ALA A 330 107.99 -140.83 51.60
CA ALA A 330 108.81 -142.05 51.55
C ALA A 330 110.29 -141.83 51.91
N GLU A 331 110.69 -140.58 52.20
CA GLU A 331 112.04 -140.20 52.67
C GLU A 331 111.89 -139.19 53.82
N GLY A 332 111.84 -139.70 55.05
CA GLY A 332 111.70 -138.97 56.31
C GLY A 332 110.87 -139.77 57.31
#